data_AF-A0A7D5SFY6-F1
#
_entry.id   AF-A0A7D5SFY6-F1
#
_cell.length_a   1.000
_cell.length_b   1.000
_cell.length_c   1.000
_cell.angle_alpha   90.00
_cell.angle_beta   90.00
_cell.angle_gamma   90.00
#
_symmetry.space_group_name_H-M   'P 1'
#
loop_
_entity.id
_entity.type
_entity.pdbx_description
1 polymer ?
#
loop_
_entity_poly.entity_id
_entity_poly.type
_entity_poly.pdbx_seq_one_letter_code
_entity_poly.pdbx_strand_id
1 'polypeptide(L)'
;METNQIEFKIRDLAEISASEIDNWANRKGSEYARSIKTNQIRNVFSHINLIKTKFRNNNNTYNDEIETSLVLLKPKLAYAAGRQNQIKSFQSFMFEIIDSVVRSKHPEKAIENFFYLVEAIVAYHKFYGGKES
;
A
#
# COMPACT_ATOMS: atom_id res chain seq x y z
N MET A 1 -10.37 -32.57 0.42
CA MET A 1 -10.61 -31.31 -0.30
C MET A 1 -9.60 -30.30 0.21
N GLU A 2 -8.42 -30.26 -0.40
CA GLU A 2 -7.42 -29.25 -0.07
C GLU A 2 -7.81 -27.97 -0.81
N THR A 3 -8.27 -26.98 -0.06
CA THR A 3 -8.42 -25.61 -0.56
C THR A 3 -7.04 -25.09 -0.90
N ASN A 4 -6.70 -25.20 -2.18
CA ASN A 4 -5.54 -24.57 -2.79
C ASN A 4 -5.76 -23.04 -2.70
N GLN A 5 -5.36 -22.46 -1.57
CA GLN A 5 -5.20 -21.01 -1.45
C GLN A 5 -4.02 -20.68 -2.35
N ILE A 6 -4.30 -20.31 -3.60
CA ILE A 6 -3.32 -19.65 -4.46
C ILE A 6 -3.03 -18.33 -3.74
N GLU A 7 -1.95 -18.34 -2.96
CA GLU A 7 -1.32 -17.15 -2.43
C GLU A 7 -1.04 -16.28 -3.65
N PHE A 8 -1.77 -15.17 -3.76
CA PHE A 8 -1.69 -14.26 -4.90
C PHE A 8 -0.37 -13.50 -4.78
N LYS A 9 0.76 -14.19 -4.90
CA LYS A 9 2.08 -13.64 -4.65
C LYS A 9 2.28 -12.49 -5.62
N ILE A 10 2.16 -11.26 -5.13
CA ILE A 10 2.39 -10.07 -5.92
C ILE A 10 3.77 -10.24 -6.56
N ARG A 11 3.79 -10.28 -7.90
CA ARG A 11 5.00 -10.28 -8.72
C ARG A 11 5.75 -8.97 -8.42
N ASP A 12 6.99 -8.85 -8.86
CA ASP A 12 7.78 -7.63 -8.64
C ASP A 12 6.94 -6.39 -9.01
N LEU A 13 6.71 -5.51 -8.03
CA LEU A 13 5.87 -4.33 -8.20
C LEU A 13 6.43 -3.39 -9.28
N ALA A 14 7.68 -3.54 -9.69
CA ALA A 14 8.23 -2.84 -10.85
C ALA A 14 7.58 -3.27 -12.19
N GLU A 15 7.05 -4.49 -12.27
CA GLU A 15 6.52 -5.09 -13.50
C GLU A 15 5.03 -4.84 -13.73
N ILE A 16 4.32 -4.31 -12.72
CA ILE A 16 2.88 -4.09 -12.86
C ILE A 16 2.58 -2.92 -13.80
N SER A 17 1.58 -3.11 -14.65
CA SER A 17 1.08 -2.10 -15.58
C SER A 17 0.13 -1.09 -14.89
N ALA A 18 -0.10 0.05 -15.55
CA ALA A 18 -1.08 1.03 -15.09
C ALA A 18 -2.51 0.45 -14.99
N SER A 19 -2.87 -0.48 -15.89
CA SER A 19 -4.18 -1.16 -15.84
C SER A 19 -4.28 -2.11 -14.65
N GLU A 20 -3.20 -2.82 -14.31
CA GLU A 20 -3.18 -3.66 -13.10
C GLU A 20 -3.29 -2.81 -11.82
N ILE A 21 -2.57 -1.68 -11.76
CA ILE A 21 -2.68 -0.72 -10.66
C ILE A 21 -4.13 -0.27 -10.48
N ASP A 22 -4.78 0.18 -11.57
CA ASP A 22 -6.17 0.65 -11.53
C ASP A 22 -7.13 -0.43 -11.05
N ASN A 23 -7.03 -1.65 -11.61
CA ASN A 23 -7.88 -2.77 -11.24
C ASN A 23 -7.71 -3.18 -9.77
N TRP A 24 -6.48 -3.25 -9.28
CA TRP A 24 -6.19 -3.60 -7.88
C TRP A 24 -6.68 -2.52 -6.95
N ALA A 25 -6.41 -1.26 -7.29
CA ALA A 25 -6.82 -0.10 -6.51
C ALA A 25 -8.34 0.03 -6.41
N ASN A 26 -9.06 -0.20 -7.50
CA ASN A 26 -10.52 -0.21 -7.53
C ASN A 26 -11.09 -1.26 -6.57
N ARG A 27 -10.63 -2.51 -6.71
CA ARG A 27 -11.08 -3.63 -5.88
C ARG A 27 -10.80 -3.36 -4.40
N LYS A 28 -9.57 -2.95 -4.05
CA LYS A 28 -9.16 -2.70 -2.67
C LYS A 28 -9.81 -1.44 -2.09
N GLY A 29 -9.90 -0.36 -2.85
CA GLY A 29 -10.60 0.86 -2.46
C GLY A 29 -12.07 0.60 -2.12
N SER A 30 -12.78 -0.16 -2.97
CA SER A 30 -14.18 -0.57 -2.71
C SER A 30 -14.32 -1.47 -1.49
N GLU A 31 -13.43 -2.47 -1.33
CA GLU A 31 -13.39 -3.36 -0.16
C GLU A 31 -13.22 -2.56 1.15
N TYR A 32 -12.24 -1.65 1.17
CA TYR A 32 -11.90 -0.87 2.36
C TYR A 32 -12.93 0.22 2.65
N ALA A 33 -13.58 0.81 1.64
CA ALA A 33 -14.62 1.84 1.84
C ALA A 33 -15.79 1.34 2.71
N ARG A 34 -16.09 0.04 2.66
CA ARG A 34 -17.18 -0.58 3.42
C ARG A 34 -16.90 -0.71 4.92
N SER A 35 -15.63 -0.88 5.28
CA SER A 35 -15.22 -1.34 6.62
C SER A 35 -14.25 -0.40 7.34
N ILE A 36 -13.48 0.42 6.61
CA ILE A 36 -12.42 1.27 7.13
C ILE A 36 -12.80 2.74 6.93
N LYS A 37 -12.83 3.49 8.04
CA LYS A 37 -13.09 4.94 8.06
C LYS A 37 -11.90 5.70 7.50
N THR A 38 -12.17 6.83 6.86
CA THR A 38 -11.12 7.67 6.25
C THR A 38 -10.05 8.09 7.26
N ASN A 39 -10.43 8.42 8.49
CA ASN A 39 -9.50 8.82 9.54
C ASN A 39 -8.53 7.71 9.98
N GLN A 40 -8.88 6.42 9.80
CA GLN A 40 -8.05 5.27 10.20
C GLN A 40 -6.88 5.05 9.23
N ILE A 41 -7.07 5.40 7.96
CA ILE A 41 -6.07 5.21 6.91
C ILE A 41 -5.31 6.48 6.57
N ARG A 42 -5.87 7.66 6.90
CA ARG A 42 -5.23 8.97 6.69
C ARG A 42 -3.82 9.04 7.27
N ASN A 43 -3.60 8.57 8.50
CA ASN A 43 -2.27 8.64 9.13
C ASN A 43 -1.22 7.80 8.39
N VAL A 44 -1.62 6.64 7.86
CA VAL A 44 -0.73 5.77 7.08
C VAL A 44 -0.37 6.47 5.76
N PHE A 45 -1.36 7.00 5.05
CA PHE A 45 -1.12 7.70 3.79
C PHE A 45 -0.30 8.98 3.96
N SER A 46 -0.48 9.71 5.06
CA SER A 46 0.38 10.85 5.40
C SER A 46 1.86 10.44 5.51
N HIS A 47 2.15 9.32 6.19
CA HIS A 47 3.54 8.83 6.26
C HIS A 47 4.07 8.38 4.90
N ILE A 48 3.24 7.72 4.08
CA ILE A 48 3.63 7.32 2.72
C ILE A 48 3.94 8.55 1.85
N ASN A 49 3.16 9.62 1.97
CA ASN A 49 3.42 10.89 1.28
C ASN A 49 4.73 11.53 1.74
N LEU A 50 5.10 11.42 3.02
CA LEU A 50 6.41 11.89 3.50
C LEU A 50 7.55 11.09 2.85
N ILE A 51 7.42 9.77 2.74
CA ILE A 51 8.41 8.91 2.06
C ILE A 51 8.50 9.28 0.57
N LYS A 52 7.36 9.49 -0.10
CA LYS A 52 7.30 9.94 -1.50
C LYS A 52 8.01 11.28 -1.71
N THR A 53 7.80 12.24 -0.82
CA THR A 53 8.49 13.53 -0.88
C THR A 53 9.99 13.38 -0.67
N LYS A 54 10.43 12.57 0.31
CA LYS A 54 11.85 12.27 0.52
C LYS A 54 12.49 11.64 -0.73
N PHE A 55 11.82 10.64 -1.31
CA PHE A 55 12.27 9.96 -2.53
C PHE A 55 12.45 10.94 -3.69
N ARG A 56 11.47 11.82 -3.91
CA ARG A 56 11.54 12.87 -4.95
C ARG A 56 12.65 13.88 -4.71
N ASN A 57 12.81 14.32 -3.47
CA ASN A 57 13.87 15.25 -3.08
C ASN A 57 15.27 14.61 -3.23
N ASN A 58 15.35 13.29 -3.15
CA ASN A 58 16.55 12.50 -3.41
C ASN A 58 16.66 12.07 -4.90
N ASN A 59 16.23 12.92 -5.83
CA ASN A 59 16.30 12.67 -7.28
C ASN A 59 15.71 11.31 -7.72
N ASN A 60 14.64 10.86 -7.06
CA ASN A 60 14.01 9.54 -7.30
C ASN A 60 14.98 8.35 -7.15
N THR A 61 15.98 8.47 -6.27
CA THR A 61 16.93 7.38 -5.98
C THR A 61 16.44 6.56 -4.80
N TYR A 62 16.37 5.23 -4.96
CA TYR A 62 16.08 4.32 -3.87
C TYR A 62 17.37 4.02 -3.09
N ASN A 63 17.37 4.30 -1.79
CA ASN A 63 18.52 4.07 -0.91
C ASN A 63 18.06 3.52 0.45
N ASP A 64 19.03 3.19 1.32
CA ASP A 64 18.78 2.62 2.65
C ASP A 64 17.83 3.46 3.52
N GLU A 65 17.85 4.80 3.40
CA GLU A 65 16.94 5.67 4.15
C GLU A 65 15.49 5.51 3.68
N ILE A 66 15.27 5.44 2.36
CA ILE A 66 13.96 5.21 1.76
C ILE A 66 13.45 3.81 2.11
N GLU A 67 14.29 2.79 1.97
CA GLU A 67 13.95 1.41 2.33
C GLU A 67 13.57 1.31 3.81
N THR A 68 14.42 1.84 4.70
CA THR A 68 14.17 1.85 6.15
C THR A 68 12.85 2.54 6.47
N SER A 69 12.60 3.70 5.86
CA SER A 69 11.35 4.44 6.08
C SER A 69 10.13 3.64 5.63
N LEU A 70 10.23 2.90 4.51
CA LEU A 70 9.16 2.05 3.99
C LEU A 70 8.91 0.84 4.90
N VAL A 71 9.97 0.13 5.32
CA VAL A 71 9.88 -1.02 6.22
C VAL A 71 9.27 -0.63 7.57
N LEU A 72 9.62 0.54 8.10
CA LEU A 72 9.09 1.05 9.37
C LEU A 72 7.60 1.46 9.32
N LEU A 73 6.95 1.43 8.15
CA LEU A 73 5.47 1.48 8.09
C LEU A 73 4.85 0.23 8.69
N LYS A 74 5.50 -0.94 8.59
CA LYS A 74 4.94 -2.22 9.05
C LYS A 74 4.57 -2.23 10.53
N PRO A 75 5.43 -1.84 11.49
CA PRO A 75 5.04 -1.79 12.90
C PRO A 75 3.89 -0.79 13.17
N LYS A 76 3.85 0.35 12.46
CA LYS A 76 2.73 1.33 12.59
C LYS A 76 1.40 0.72 12.13
N LEU A 77 1.42 -0.02 11.02
CA LEU A 77 0.28 -0.76 10.49
C LEU A 77 -0.15 -1.90 11.42
N ALA A 78 0.80 -2.67 11.96
CA ALA A 78 0.52 -3.74 12.92
C ALA A 78 -0.17 -3.20 14.18
N TYR A 79 0.30 -2.08 14.72
CA TYR A 79 -0.33 -1.42 15.85
C TYR A 79 -1.78 -0.99 15.54
N ALA A 80 -2.01 -0.37 14.39
CA ALA A 80 -3.35 0.02 13.96
C ALA A 80 -4.29 -1.18 13.82
N ALA A 81 -3.81 -2.28 13.21
CA ALA A 81 -4.55 -3.53 13.05
C ALA A 81 -4.81 -4.25 14.38
N GLY A 82 -3.91 -4.15 15.36
CA GLY A 82 -4.10 -4.68 16.71
C GLY A 82 -5.17 -3.94 17.50
N ARG A 83 -5.33 -2.62 17.26
CA ARG A 83 -6.39 -1.81 17.87
C ARG A 83 -7.75 -2.03 17.21
N GLN A 84 -7.77 -2.33 15.91
CA GLN A 84 -8.98 -2.32 15.10
C GLN A 84 -8.93 -3.45 14.07
N ASN A 85 -9.65 -4.54 14.34
CA ASN A 85 -9.61 -5.76 13.52
C ASN A 85 -9.96 -5.51 12.04
N GLN A 86 -10.82 -4.53 11.73
CA GLN A 86 -11.18 -4.20 10.35
C GLN A 86 -9.99 -3.71 9.50
N ILE A 87 -8.89 -3.27 10.13
CA ILE A 87 -7.69 -2.80 9.43
C ILE A 87 -6.78 -3.97 9.02
N LYS A 88 -7.00 -5.19 9.54
CA LYS A 88 -6.11 -6.35 9.28
C LYS A 88 -5.96 -6.66 7.79
N SER A 89 -7.04 -6.62 7.01
CA SER A 89 -6.94 -6.88 5.56
C SER A 89 -6.10 -5.83 4.83
N PHE A 90 -6.25 -4.54 5.21
CA PHE A 90 -5.41 -3.45 4.71
C PHE A 90 -3.95 -3.63 5.13
N GLN A 91 -3.69 -3.97 6.39
CA GLN A 91 -2.33 -4.20 6.90
C GLN A 91 -1.63 -5.35 6.17
N SER A 92 -2.30 -6.49 5.97
CA SER A 92 -1.72 -7.63 5.25
C SER A 92 -1.37 -7.26 3.81
N PHE A 93 -2.27 -6.57 3.11
CA PHE A 93 -2.03 -6.09 1.76
C PHE A 93 -0.85 -5.11 1.69
N MET A 94 -0.80 -4.14 2.62
CA MET A 94 0.30 -3.18 2.70
C MET A 94 1.64 -3.87 2.96
N PHE A 95 1.68 -4.91 3.80
CA PHE A 95 2.91 -5.67 4.04
C PHE A 95 3.41 -6.33 2.77
N GLU A 96 2.51 -6.96 2.03
CA GLU A 96 2.84 -7.66 0.80
C GLU A 96 3.44 -6.71 -0.26
N ILE A 97 2.81 -5.55 -0.50
CA ILE A 97 3.33 -4.58 -1.47
C ILE A 97 4.63 -3.92 -0.99
N ILE A 98 4.81 -3.67 0.31
CA ILE A 98 6.08 -3.19 0.86
C ILE A 98 7.18 -4.22 0.63
N ASP A 99 6.91 -5.48 0.94
CA ASP A 99 7.83 -6.60 0.74
C ASP A 99 8.18 -6.80 -0.74
N SER A 100 7.23 -6.53 -1.63
CA SER A 100 7.50 -6.56 -3.06
C SER A 100 8.45 -5.44 -3.50
N VAL A 101 8.36 -4.24 -2.92
CA VAL A 101 9.30 -3.15 -3.23
C VAL A 101 10.69 -3.49 -2.73
N VAL A 102 10.81 -3.95 -1.49
CA VAL A 102 12.11 -4.29 -0.86
C VAL A 102 12.84 -5.41 -1.62
N ARG A 103 12.11 -6.39 -2.15
CA ARG A 103 12.70 -7.50 -2.93
C ARG A 103 12.84 -7.22 -4.42
N SER A 104 12.45 -6.02 -4.88
CA SER A 104 12.41 -5.70 -6.30
C SER A 104 13.82 -5.67 -6.91
N LYS A 105 13.94 -6.11 -8.17
CA LYS A 105 15.17 -5.91 -8.96
C LYS A 105 15.30 -4.48 -9.51
N HIS A 106 14.20 -3.72 -9.49
CA HIS A 106 14.10 -2.35 -9.99
C HIS A 106 13.39 -1.48 -8.94
N PRO A 107 14.02 -1.25 -7.77
CA PRO A 107 13.36 -0.70 -6.59
C PRO A 107 12.82 0.72 -6.78
N GLU A 108 13.45 1.57 -7.60
CA GLU A 108 12.93 2.88 -7.97
C GLU A 108 11.58 2.76 -8.70
N LYS A 109 11.50 1.84 -9.65
CA LYS A 109 10.25 1.61 -10.39
C LYS A 109 9.18 0.98 -9.50
N ALA A 110 9.58 0.04 -8.65
CA ALA A 110 8.68 -0.59 -7.71
C ALA A 110 8.11 0.40 -6.69
N ILE A 111 8.93 1.29 -6.11
CA ILE A 111 8.45 2.28 -5.13
C ILE A 111 7.54 3.33 -5.79
N GLU A 112 7.82 3.74 -7.04
CA GLU A 112 6.91 4.58 -7.81
C GLU A 112 5.55 3.92 -8.01
N ASN A 113 5.55 2.65 -8.45
CA ASN A 113 4.32 1.87 -8.62
C ASN A 113 3.58 1.65 -7.28
N PHE A 114 4.30 1.49 -6.17
CA PHE A 114 3.72 1.49 -4.83
C PHE A 114 2.99 2.79 -4.52
N PHE A 115 3.60 3.95 -4.80
CA PHE A 115 2.95 5.25 -4.59
C PHE A 115 1.69 5.38 -5.45
N TYR A 116 1.75 5.03 -6.72
CA TYR A 116 0.58 5.08 -7.61
C TYR A 116 -0.55 4.19 -7.13
N LEU A 117 -0.24 2.95 -6.71
CA LEU A 117 -1.22 2.00 -6.19
C LEU A 117 -1.89 2.51 -4.91
N VAL A 118 -1.09 3.02 -3.97
CA VAL A 118 -1.61 3.56 -2.71
C VAL A 118 -2.51 4.79 -2.96
N GLU A 119 -2.09 5.71 -3.81
CA GLU A 119 -2.88 6.90 -4.16
C GLU A 119 -4.19 6.53 -4.86
N ALA A 120 -4.14 5.57 -5.78
CA ALA A 120 -5.33 5.07 -6.45
C ALA A 120 -6.30 4.38 -5.46
N ILE A 121 -5.80 3.61 -4.48
CA ILE A 121 -6.63 3.02 -3.43
C ILE A 121 -7.35 4.10 -2.62
N VAL A 122 -6.66 5.20 -2.27
CA VAL A 122 -7.27 6.35 -1.58
C VAL A 122 -8.36 6.98 -2.43
N ALA A 123 -8.09 7.19 -3.71
CA ALA A 123 -9.05 7.78 -4.64
C ALA A 123 -10.32 6.91 -4.75
N TYR A 124 -10.17 5.60 -4.95
CA TYR A 124 -11.30 4.67 -5.02
C TYR A 124 -12.02 4.52 -3.68
N HIS A 125 -11.30 4.49 -2.56
CA HIS A 125 -11.92 4.48 -1.22
C HIS A 125 -12.86 5.68 -1.04
N LYS A 126 -12.40 6.89 -1.43
CA LYS A 126 -13.22 8.10 -1.42
C LYS A 126 -14.39 8.01 -2.40
N PHE A 127 -14.16 7.52 -3.62
CA PHE A 127 -15.19 7.37 -4.65
C PHE A 127 -16.34 6.45 -4.19
N TYR A 128 -16.03 5.34 -3.53
CA TYR A 128 -17.03 4.39 -3.01
C TYR A 128 -17.70 4.84 -1.70
N GLY A 129 -17.58 6.12 -1.33
CA GLY A 129 -18.27 6.69 -0.16
C GLY A 129 -17.64 6.26 1.16
N GLY A 130 -16.31 6.14 1.20
CA GLY A 130 -15.55 5.86 2.42
C GLY A 130 -16.12 6.62 3.61
N LYS A 131 -16.61 5.88 4.61
CA LYS A 131 -17.42 6.43 5.71
C LYS A 131 -16.67 7.60 6.36
N GLU A 132 -17.17 8.81 6.15
CA GLU A 132 -16.68 9.99 6.87
C GLU A 132 -16.88 9.73 8.37
N SER A 133 -15.85 10.01 9.16
CA SER A 133 -15.87 9.96 10.61
C SER A 133 -14.83 10.90 11.17
#